data_AF-A0A0E9MLZ9-F1
#
_entry.id   AF-A0A0E9MLZ9-F1
#
_cell.length_a   1.000
_cell.length_b   1.000
_cell.length_c   1.000
_cell.angle_alpha   90.00
_cell.angle_beta   90.00
_cell.angle_gamma   90.00
#
_symmetry.space_group_name_H-M   'P 1'
#
loop_
_entity.id
_entity.type
_entity.pdbx_description
1 polymer ?
#
loop_
_entity_poly.entity_id
_entity_poly.type
_entity_poly.pdbx_seq_one_letter_code
_entity_poly.pdbx_strand_id
1 'polypeptide(L)'
;MQKVVLAAVAAAAFAVPAQASIVYSNNFDAENGGNTALNYNSFNGLTVTNGTVDLVKSGDFGIGCAGGSGACVDLDGSTNDAGLVSSNSYAFGAGDRVALSLVFSGNQRNAPPPDSFSMRFDFSGPVSGNFGYMSSFFGTSTAAFTNQSSLTLTVSNIAPNFAFTDLTFFFDPTSGGSTTFGLQDGGNDNIGVVIDNLQLSVGAVPEPATWAMMIAGFGLAGMAARRRSASRVVYA
;
A
#
# COMPACT_ATOMS: atom_id res chain seq x y z
N MET A 1 24.59 18.76 -58.37
CA MET A 1 25.51 18.89 -57.22
C MET A 1 24.66 19.03 -55.96
N GLN A 2 24.95 18.17 -54.97
CA GLN A 2 24.49 18.11 -53.57
C GLN A 2 22.97 18.17 -53.27
N LYS A 3 22.40 16.96 -53.12
CA LYS A 3 21.13 16.71 -52.43
C LYS A 3 21.37 16.85 -50.93
N VAL A 4 20.78 17.87 -50.29
CA VAL A 4 20.74 17.97 -48.82
C VAL A 4 19.60 17.09 -48.34
N VAL A 5 19.92 15.91 -47.80
CA VAL A 5 18.97 15.04 -47.11
C VAL A 5 18.89 15.52 -45.66
N LEU A 6 17.77 16.13 -45.28
CA LEU A 6 17.46 16.40 -43.88
C LEU A 6 17.15 15.07 -43.17
N ALA A 7 18.08 14.60 -42.34
CA ALA A 7 17.82 13.54 -41.38
C ALA A 7 17.06 14.13 -40.18
N ALA A 8 15.74 13.94 -40.13
CA ALA A 8 14.98 14.18 -38.92
C ALA A 8 15.20 13.00 -37.96
N VAL A 9 16.15 13.15 -37.04
CA VAL A 9 16.31 12.24 -35.90
C VAL A 9 15.16 12.51 -34.94
N ALA A 10 14.13 11.67 -34.99
CA ALA A 10 13.09 11.62 -33.97
C ALA A 10 13.70 11.01 -32.71
N ALA A 11 14.12 11.86 -31.77
CA ALA A 11 14.44 11.42 -30.41
C ALA A 11 13.12 11.01 -29.72
N ALA A 12 12.75 9.74 -29.84
CA ALA A 12 11.72 9.15 -29.01
C ALA A 12 12.27 9.09 -27.58
N ALA A 13 11.96 10.11 -26.77
CA ALA A 13 12.16 10.02 -25.33
C ALA A 13 11.22 8.92 -24.81
N PHE A 14 11.80 7.76 -24.47
CA PHE A 14 11.07 6.70 -23.80
C PHE A 14 10.68 7.21 -22.41
N ALA A 15 9.43 7.67 -22.25
CA ALA A 15 8.85 7.88 -20.94
C ALA A 15 8.71 6.50 -20.28
N VAL A 16 9.62 6.16 -19.39
CA VAL A 16 9.49 4.95 -18.57
C VAL A 16 8.30 5.17 -17.65
N PRO A 17 7.32 4.25 -17.57
CA PRO A 17 6.25 4.36 -16.60
C PRO A 17 6.89 4.37 -15.21
N ALA A 18 6.59 5.38 -14.41
CA ALA A 18 6.91 5.34 -12.98
C ALA A 18 6.15 4.16 -12.36
N GLN A 19 6.88 3.22 -11.79
CA GLN A 19 6.31 2.07 -11.08
C GLN A 19 6.36 2.36 -9.58
N ALA A 20 5.33 1.91 -8.86
CA ALA A 20 5.34 1.93 -7.41
C ALA A 20 6.50 1.09 -6.87
N SER A 21 7.24 1.64 -5.92
CA SER A 21 8.33 0.97 -5.22
C SER A 21 7.90 0.58 -3.81
N ILE A 22 8.33 -0.59 -3.35
CA ILE A 22 8.18 -0.98 -1.94
C ILE A 22 9.23 -0.21 -1.14
N VAL A 23 8.76 0.67 -0.25
CA VAL A 23 9.63 1.50 0.59
C VAL A 23 9.75 0.96 2.01
N TYR A 24 8.86 0.04 2.39
CA TYR A 24 8.93 -0.72 3.64
C TYR A 24 8.23 -2.08 3.46
N SER A 25 8.80 -3.12 4.07
CA SER A 25 8.16 -4.43 4.15
C SER A 25 8.65 -5.18 5.39
N ASN A 26 7.73 -5.83 6.09
CA ASN A 26 8.02 -6.72 7.19
C ASN A 26 6.97 -7.84 7.22
N ASN A 27 7.40 -9.06 6.93
CA ASN A 27 6.58 -10.27 7.04
C ASN A 27 6.75 -10.97 8.39
N PHE A 28 7.43 -10.33 9.35
CA PHE A 28 7.66 -10.76 10.72
C PHE A 28 8.46 -12.06 10.92
N ASP A 29 8.68 -12.87 9.89
CA ASP A 29 9.40 -14.16 9.96
C ASP A 29 10.82 -14.09 10.53
N ALA A 30 11.51 -12.97 10.31
CA ALA A 30 12.88 -12.76 10.79
C ALA A 30 12.94 -12.10 12.18
N GLU A 31 11.83 -11.56 12.66
CA GLU A 31 11.75 -10.90 13.97
C GLU A 31 12.05 -11.90 15.08
N ASN A 32 12.84 -11.49 16.07
CA ASN A 32 13.29 -12.37 17.17
C ASN A 32 13.86 -13.73 16.70
N GLY A 33 14.48 -13.77 15.51
CA GLY A 33 14.99 -15.01 14.92
C GLY A 33 13.90 -16.04 14.58
N GLY A 34 12.67 -15.58 14.32
CA GLY A 34 11.50 -16.40 13.96
C GLY A 34 10.87 -17.13 15.15
N ASN A 35 11.12 -16.67 16.38
CA ASN A 35 10.57 -17.27 17.59
C ASN A 35 9.58 -16.33 18.26
N THR A 36 8.58 -16.91 18.93
CA THR A 36 7.61 -16.17 19.72
C THR A 36 8.28 -15.33 20.81
N ALA A 37 7.81 -14.09 20.95
CA ALA A 37 8.11 -13.22 22.08
C ALA A 37 6.84 -12.45 22.47
N LEU A 38 6.44 -12.60 23.73
CA LEU A 38 5.36 -11.80 24.29
C LEU A 38 5.85 -10.39 24.59
N ASN A 39 4.98 -9.40 24.41
CA ASN A 39 5.27 -7.98 24.58
C ASN A 39 6.52 -7.55 23.78
N TYR A 40 6.65 -8.06 22.55
CA TYR A 40 7.79 -7.79 21.69
C TYR A 40 7.76 -6.34 21.21
N ASN A 41 8.90 -5.65 21.32
CA ASN A 41 8.99 -4.22 21.03
C ASN A 41 10.25 -3.84 20.23
N SER A 42 10.98 -4.84 19.73
CA SER A 42 12.26 -4.66 19.04
C SER A 42 12.15 -4.89 17.53
N PHE A 43 10.99 -4.55 16.96
CA PHE A 43 10.71 -4.73 15.54
C PHE A 43 11.67 -3.94 14.65
N ASN A 44 12.01 -4.51 13.50
CA ASN A 44 12.74 -3.81 12.46
C ASN A 44 11.82 -2.80 11.76
N GLY A 45 12.01 -1.50 12.05
CA GLY A 45 11.32 -0.41 11.39
C GLY A 45 9.90 -0.13 11.88
N LEU A 46 9.49 -0.75 13.00
CA LEU A 46 8.27 -0.44 13.73
C LEU A 46 8.60 -0.16 15.19
N THR A 47 7.85 0.76 15.78
CA THR A 47 7.90 1.09 17.20
C THR A 47 6.55 0.75 17.82
N VAL A 48 6.56 0.07 18.96
CA VAL A 48 5.36 -0.10 19.78
C VAL A 48 5.10 1.22 20.51
N THR A 49 4.03 1.91 20.14
CA THR A 49 3.73 3.27 20.65
C THR A 49 2.65 3.30 21.71
N ASN A 50 1.85 2.24 21.81
CA ASN A 50 0.84 2.08 22.83
C ASN A 50 0.76 0.61 23.24
N GLY A 51 0.54 0.39 24.54
CA GLY A 51 0.47 -0.95 25.13
C GLY A 51 1.55 -1.93 24.67
N THR A 52 1.14 -3.10 24.20
CA THR A 52 2.01 -4.24 23.88
C THR A 52 1.42 -5.08 22.76
N VAL A 53 2.28 -5.60 21.89
CA VAL A 53 1.92 -6.63 20.90
C VAL A 53 2.71 -7.90 21.18
N ASP A 54 2.19 -9.03 20.74
CA ASP A 54 2.93 -10.29 20.78
C ASP A 54 3.40 -10.67 19.38
N LEU A 55 4.69 -11.01 19.26
CA LEU A 55 5.21 -11.67 18.06
C LEU A 55 5.00 -13.17 18.26
N VAL A 56 4.21 -13.81 17.42
CA VAL A 56 3.82 -15.21 17.58
C VAL A 56 4.28 -16.02 16.38
N LYS A 57 5.04 -17.08 16.62
CA LYS A 57 5.38 -18.08 15.61
C LYS A 57 4.16 -18.93 15.29
N SER A 58 3.93 -19.21 14.02
CA SER A 58 2.80 -20.05 13.57
C SER A 58 2.77 -21.40 14.31
N GLY A 59 1.63 -21.67 14.96
CA GLY A 59 1.37 -22.85 15.77
C GLY A 59 1.47 -22.61 17.29
N ASP A 60 2.19 -21.58 17.72
CA ASP A 60 2.27 -21.22 19.13
C ASP A 60 0.96 -20.58 19.60
N PHE A 61 0.57 -20.81 20.85
CA PHE A 61 -0.66 -20.27 21.47
C PHE A 61 -1.97 -20.56 20.71
N GLY A 62 -1.96 -21.53 19.79
CA GLY A 62 -3.11 -21.82 18.92
C GLY A 62 -3.32 -20.78 17.81
N ILE A 63 -2.34 -19.91 17.55
CA ILE A 63 -2.37 -18.92 16.47
C ILE A 63 -1.59 -19.47 15.26
N GLY A 64 -2.22 -19.50 14.10
CA GLY A 64 -1.56 -19.70 12.81
C GLY A 64 -1.22 -18.36 12.15
N CYS A 65 -0.07 -18.29 11.49
CA CYS A 65 0.30 -17.14 10.66
C CYS A 65 -0.09 -17.37 9.19
N ALA A 66 -0.01 -16.34 8.36
CA ALA A 66 -0.41 -16.46 6.96
C ALA A 66 0.44 -17.52 6.24
N GLY A 67 -0.20 -18.40 5.48
CA GLY A 67 0.49 -19.53 4.84
C GLY A 67 0.88 -20.69 5.78
N GLY A 68 0.57 -20.60 7.08
CA GLY A 68 0.75 -21.69 8.05
C GLY A 68 2.18 -21.87 8.57
N SER A 69 3.08 -20.93 8.28
CA SER A 69 4.49 -20.95 8.73
C SER A 69 4.93 -19.56 9.16
N GLY A 70 6.15 -19.45 9.68
CA GLY A 70 6.74 -18.14 9.97
C GLY A 70 6.26 -17.54 11.29
N ALA A 71 6.28 -16.21 11.37
CA ALA A 71 5.79 -15.46 12.52
C ALA A 71 4.86 -14.33 12.08
N CYS A 72 3.98 -13.92 12.96
CA CYS A 72 2.98 -12.89 12.75
C CYS A 72 2.77 -12.11 14.06
N VAL A 73 2.02 -11.02 14.00
CA VAL A 73 1.77 -10.18 15.18
C VAL A 73 0.33 -10.33 15.65
N ASP A 74 0.15 -10.68 16.92
CA ASP A 74 -1.11 -10.53 17.65
C ASP A 74 -1.17 -9.06 18.12
N LEU A 75 -2.11 -8.29 17.56
CA LEU A 75 -2.25 -6.86 17.81
C LEU A 75 -2.91 -6.54 19.15
N ASP A 76 -3.19 -7.48 20.04
CA ASP A 76 -3.57 -7.15 21.43
C ASP A 76 -2.76 -8.02 22.39
N GLY A 77 -1.59 -7.50 22.79
CA GLY A 77 -0.69 -8.17 23.72
C GLY A 77 -1.20 -8.17 25.16
N SER A 78 -0.31 -8.11 26.15
CA SER A 78 -0.68 -8.24 27.57
C SER A 78 -1.29 -6.98 28.22
N THR A 79 -1.55 -5.91 27.47
CA THR A 79 -1.99 -4.62 28.02
C THR A 79 -3.39 -4.15 27.61
N ASN A 80 -4.18 -4.95 26.87
CA ASN A 80 -5.52 -4.57 26.38
C ASN A 80 -5.49 -3.33 25.45
N ASP A 81 -4.35 -3.09 24.83
CA ASP A 81 -4.07 -1.97 23.95
C ASP A 81 -2.80 -2.31 23.19
N ALA A 82 -2.76 -2.04 21.90
CA ALA A 82 -1.53 -2.11 21.15
C ALA A 82 -1.51 -1.17 19.95
N GLY A 83 -0.35 -0.57 19.73
CA GLY A 83 -0.09 0.25 18.55
C GLY A 83 1.30 -0.01 17.99
N LEU A 84 1.38 -0.24 16.68
CA LEU A 84 2.61 -0.23 15.90
C LEU A 84 2.64 1.01 15.02
N VAL A 85 3.72 1.78 15.08
CA VAL A 85 3.96 2.91 14.18
C VAL A 85 5.29 2.72 13.47
N SER A 86 5.34 3.09 12.19
CA SER A 86 6.60 3.07 11.45
C SER A 86 7.65 3.96 12.11
N SER A 87 8.85 3.42 12.35
CA SER A 87 9.94 4.19 12.96
C SER A 87 10.47 5.30 12.04
N ASN A 88 10.25 5.17 10.73
CA ASN A 88 10.65 6.14 9.71
C ASN A 88 9.43 6.86 9.12
N SER A 89 9.65 8.07 8.61
CA SER A 89 8.70 8.76 7.74
C SER A 89 9.04 8.52 6.27
N TYR A 90 8.03 8.39 5.43
CA TYR A 90 8.16 8.08 4.00
C TYR A 90 7.68 9.26 3.17
N ALA A 91 8.52 9.72 2.25
CA ALA A 91 8.20 10.81 1.33
C ALA A 91 7.27 10.33 0.21
N PHE A 92 6.41 11.23 -0.26
CA PHE A 92 5.56 11.04 -1.43
C PHE A 92 5.46 12.34 -2.24
N GLY A 93 5.23 12.21 -3.54
CA GLY A 93 4.94 13.29 -4.47
C GLY A 93 3.44 13.43 -4.76
N ALA A 94 3.07 14.54 -5.39
CA ALA A 94 1.73 14.69 -5.96
C ALA A 94 1.51 13.65 -7.07
N GLY A 95 0.36 12.98 -7.06
CA GLY A 95 0.01 11.93 -8.03
C GLY A 95 0.59 10.55 -7.73
N ASP A 96 1.34 10.40 -6.62
CA ASP A 96 1.69 9.07 -6.11
C ASP A 96 0.46 8.35 -5.58
N ARG A 97 0.49 7.01 -5.59
CA ARG A 97 -0.30 6.22 -4.65
C ARG A 97 0.60 5.76 -3.54
N VAL A 98 0.22 6.10 -2.32
CA VAL A 98 0.82 5.57 -1.10
C VAL A 98 -0.11 4.52 -0.55
N ALA A 99 0.33 3.26 -0.53
CA ALA A 99 -0.50 2.12 -0.17
C ALA A 99 0.16 1.28 0.92
N LEU A 100 -0.51 1.16 2.07
CA LEU A 100 -0.18 0.28 3.17
C LEU A 100 -1.00 -1.01 3.02
N SER A 101 -0.36 -2.14 2.82
CA SER A 101 -0.99 -3.45 2.68
C SER A 101 -0.55 -4.41 3.78
N LEU A 102 -1.46 -5.31 4.14
CA LEU A 102 -1.23 -6.41 5.06
C LEU A 102 -2.25 -7.52 4.78
N VAL A 103 -2.03 -8.68 5.39
CA VAL A 103 -3.10 -9.66 5.60
C VAL A 103 -3.45 -9.70 7.08
N PHE A 104 -4.73 -9.89 7.40
CA PHE A 104 -5.17 -10.01 8.79
C PHE A 104 -6.22 -11.11 8.96
N SER A 105 -6.30 -11.67 10.17
CA SER A 105 -7.35 -12.58 10.63
C SER A 105 -8.06 -12.01 11.86
N GLY A 106 -9.22 -12.56 12.20
CA GLY A 106 -9.78 -12.34 13.55
C GLY A 106 -8.96 -13.07 14.61
N ASN A 107 -9.31 -12.88 15.89
CA ASN A 107 -8.66 -13.66 16.93
C ASN A 107 -8.85 -15.16 16.73
N GLN A 108 -7.80 -15.95 16.92
CA GLN A 108 -7.82 -17.39 16.66
C GLN A 108 -8.05 -18.21 17.95
N ARG A 109 -8.41 -17.52 19.04
CA ARG A 109 -8.64 -18.10 20.37
C ARG A 109 -10.12 -18.33 20.67
N ASN A 110 -11.02 -18.13 19.70
CA ASN A 110 -12.46 -18.24 19.86
C ASN A 110 -13.02 -17.33 20.98
N ALA A 111 -12.38 -16.18 21.22
CA ALA A 111 -12.76 -15.26 22.28
C ALA A 111 -13.75 -14.22 21.74
N PRO A 112 -15.00 -14.18 22.24
CA PRO A 112 -15.87 -13.03 22.03
C PRO A 112 -15.52 -11.90 23.02
N PRO A 113 -15.79 -10.63 22.68
CA PRO A 113 -16.54 -10.12 21.53
C PRO A 113 -15.73 -10.08 20.22
N PRO A 114 -16.34 -9.70 19.07
CA PRO A 114 -15.58 -9.41 17.85
C PRO A 114 -14.60 -8.26 18.03
N ASP A 115 -13.44 -8.38 17.39
CA ASP A 115 -12.37 -7.39 17.49
C ASP A 115 -12.53 -6.25 16.47
N SER A 116 -11.67 -5.25 16.62
CA SER A 116 -11.49 -4.21 15.64
C SER A 116 -10.04 -3.75 15.62
N PHE A 117 -9.59 -3.22 14.49
CA PHE A 117 -8.30 -2.54 14.41
C PHE A 117 -8.40 -1.37 13.45
N SER A 118 -7.42 -0.49 13.49
CA SER A 118 -7.31 0.66 12.61
C SER A 118 -5.95 0.72 11.93
N MET A 119 -5.96 1.09 10.65
CA MET A 119 -4.79 1.50 9.88
C MET A 119 -4.79 3.03 9.78
N ARG A 120 -3.63 3.66 9.92
CA ARG A 120 -3.52 5.11 9.94
C ARG A 120 -2.35 5.61 9.10
N PHE A 121 -2.55 6.76 8.46
CA PHE A 121 -1.48 7.61 7.95
C PHE A 121 -1.44 8.91 8.75
N ASP A 122 -0.24 9.31 9.18
CA ASP A 122 0.02 10.53 9.93
C ASP A 122 0.95 11.43 9.11
N PHE A 123 0.40 12.54 8.63
CA PHE A 123 1.13 13.44 7.74
C PHE A 123 1.94 14.47 8.53
N SER A 124 3.11 14.81 8.01
CA SER A 124 3.95 15.88 8.58
C SER A 124 3.35 17.29 8.41
N GLY A 125 2.39 17.45 7.51
CA GLY A 125 1.57 18.64 7.31
C GLY A 125 0.27 18.29 6.59
N PRO A 126 -0.68 19.22 6.49
CA PRO A 126 -1.99 18.90 5.91
C PRO A 126 -1.91 18.51 4.42
N VAL A 127 -2.60 17.43 4.06
CA VAL A 127 -2.66 16.87 2.70
C VAL A 127 -4.11 16.88 2.20
N SER A 128 -4.29 16.94 0.89
CA SER A 128 -5.58 16.73 0.22
C SER A 128 -5.42 15.69 -0.88
N GLY A 129 -6.52 15.03 -1.28
CA GLY A 129 -6.50 14.05 -2.35
C GLY A 129 -7.64 13.05 -2.25
N ASN A 130 -7.37 11.83 -2.68
CA ASN A 130 -8.29 10.71 -2.56
C ASN A 130 -7.72 9.67 -1.60
N PHE A 131 -8.57 9.00 -0.84
CA PHE A 131 -8.18 7.87 0.00
C PHE A 131 -9.17 6.74 -0.15
N GLY A 132 -8.76 5.54 0.20
CA GLY A 132 -9.61 4.38 0.02
C GLY A 132 -8.97 3.10 0.51
N TYR A 133 -9.68 2.00 0.28
CA TYR A 133 -9.16 0.68 0.56
C TYR A 133 -9.46 -0.30 -0.57
N MET A 134 -8.68 -1.37 -0.63
CA MET A 134 -8.89 -2.52 -1.50
C MET A 134 -8.75 -3.80 -0.67
N SER A 135 -9.65 -4.75 -0.85
CA SER A 135 -9.62 -6.08 -0.25
C SER A 135 -10.38 -7.06 -1.13
N SER A 136 -9.90 -8.30 -1.24
CA SER A 136 -10.67 -9.36 -1.92
C SER A 136 -12.01 -9.66 -1.24
N PHE A 137 -12.12 -9.41 0.07
CA PHE A 137 -13.33 -9.67 0.86
C PHE A 137 -14.25 -8.44 0.95
N PHE A 138 -13.72 -7.27 1.30
CA PHE A 138 -14.52 -6.05 1.48
C PHE A 138 -14.76 -5.26 0.19
N GLY A 139 -14.11 -5.63 -0.91
CA GLY A 139 -14.18 -4.91 -2.18
C GLY A 139 -13.30 -3.66 -2.19
N THR A 140 -13.77 -2.59 -2.82
CA THR A 140 -13.00 -1.35 -2.99
C THR A 140 -13.87 -0.15 -2.70
N SER A 141 -13.29 0.83 -2.00
CA SER A 141 -13.92 2.13 -1.74
C SER A 141 -12.93 3.26 -1.97
N THR A 142 -13.43 4.42 -2.38
CA THR A 142 -12.61 5.63 -2.56
C THR A 142 -13.44 6.86 -2.24
N ALA A 143 -12.85 7.79 -1.49
CA ALA A 143 -13.45 9.07 -1.12
C ALA A 143 -12.41 10.19 -1.24
N ALA A 144 -12.88 11.42 -1.41
CA ALA A 144 -12.01 12.60 -1.39
C ALA A 144 -11.78 13.06 0.05
N PHE A 145 -10.62 13.67 0.30
CA PHE A 145 -10.30 14.36 1.55
C PHE A 145 -9.59 15.67 1.26
N THR A 146 -9.78 16.65 2.14
CA THR A 146 -9.20 17.99 1.99
C THR A 146 -8.60 18.43 3.31
N ASN A 147 -7.35 18.91 3.24
CA ASN A 147 -6.64 19.59 4.32
C ASN A 147 -6.64 18.78 5.64
N GLN A 148 -6.30 17.49 5.55
CA GLN A 148 -6.23 16.58 6.70
C GLN A 148 -4.79 16.35 7.12
N SER A 149 -4.54 16.25 8.43
CA SER A 149 -3.24 15.87 9.00
C SER A 149 -3.09 14.36 9.19
N SER A 150 -4.18 13.60 9.00
CA SER A 150 -4.15 12.14 9.09
C SER A 150 -5.33 11.51 8.40
N LEU A 151 -5.20 10.23 8.04
CA LEU A 151 -6.29 9.39 7.57
C LEU A 151 -6.34 8.12 8.42
N THR A 152 -7.53 7.68 8.80
CA THR A 152 -7.73 6.43 9.55
C THR A 152 -8.77 5.58 8.85
N LEU A 153 -8.45 4.30 8.66
CA LEU A 153 -9.40 3.25 8.28
C LEU A 153 -9.58 2.32 9.48
N THR A 154 -10.81 2.17 9.96
CA THR A 154 -11.15 1.21 11.02
C THR A 154 -11.91 0.03 10.42
N VAL A 155 -11.46 -1.17 10.75
CA VAL A 155 -12.17 -2.42 10.47
C VAL A 155 -12.79 -2.89 11.77
N SER A 156 -14.11 -3.01 11.80
CA SER A 156 -14.88 -3.37 13.00
C SER A 156 -15.63 -4.68 12.82
N ASN A 157 -16.03 -5.28 13.94
CA ASN A 157 -16.81 -6.53 13.99
C ASN A 157 -16.08 -7.71 13.33
N ILE A 158 -14.78 -7.83 13.57
CA ILE A 158 -13.97 -8.94 13.07
C ILE A 158 -14.29 -10.16 13.94
N ALA A 159 -15.03 -11.12 13.38
CA ALA A 159 -15.46 -12.29 14.13
C ALA A 159 -14.26 -13.17 14.54
N PRO A 160 -14.34 -13.89 15.68
CA PRO A 160 -13.35 -14.89 16.03
C PRO A 160 -13.17 -15.93 14.91
N ASN A 161 -11.91 -16.28 14.64
CA ASN A 161 -11.45 -17.15 13.55
C ASN A 161 -11.86 -16.69 12.16
N PHE A 162 -12.15 -15.39 11.97
CA PHE A 162 -12.23 -14.83 10.63
C PHE A 162 -10.94 -15.12 9.89
N ALA A 163 -11.03 -15.76 8.73
CA ALA A 163 -9.87 -16.24 7.97
C ALA A 163 -9.00 -15.08 7.49
N PHE A 164 -7.71 -15.35 7.26
CA PHE A 164 -6.81 -14.34 6.71
C PHE A 164 -7.36 -13.74 5.41
N THR A 165 -7.42 -12.41 5.36
CA THR A 165 -7.81 -11.65 4.17
C THR A 165 -6.83 -10.51 3.92
N ASP A 166 -6.67 -10.14 2.66
CA ASP A 166 -5.88 -8.97 2.27
C ASP A 166 -6.64 -7.67 2.56
N LEU A 167 -5.88 -6.67 2.98
CA LEU A 167 -6.37 -5.30 3.09
C LEU A 167 -5.26 -4.33 2.69
N THR A 168 -5.60 -3.42 1.79
CA THR A 168 -4.75 -2.29 1.40
C THR A 168 -5.48 -1.01 1.74
N PHE A 169 -4.88 -0.14 2.57
CA PHE A 169 -5.32 1.22 2.81
C PHE A 169 -4.41 2.19 2.06
N PHE A 170 -4.99 3.11 1.28
CA PHE A 170 -4.20 3.97 0.42
C PHE A 170 -4.69 5.41 0.40
N PHE A 171 -3.81 6.31 -0.05
CA PHE A 171 -4.16 7.65 -0.49
C PHE A 171 -3.37 8.08 -1.72
N ASP A 172 -3.99 8.96 -2.50
CA ASP A 172 -3.48 9.56 -3.73
C ASP A 172 -3.44 11.09 -3.51
N PRO A 173 -2.29 11.67 -3.10
CA PRO A 173 -2.21 13.07 -2.68
C PRO A 173 -2.05 14.02 -3.87
N THR A 174 -2.58 15.23 -3.73
CA THR A 174 -2.46 16.30 -4.74
C THR A 174 -1.26 17.22 -4.54
N SER A 175 -0.48 16.99 -3.48
CA SER A 175 0.75 17.71 -3.12
C SER A 175 1.79 16.73 -2.58
N GLY A 176 3.07 17.05 -2.70
CA GLY A 176 4.13 16.27 -2.05
C GLY A 176 4.17 16.47 -0.53
N GLY A 177 4.73 15.50 0.19
CA GLY A 177 4.83 15.51 1.64
C GLY A 177 5.52 14.27 2.20
N SER A 178 5.32 14.01 3.49
CA SER A 178 5.78 12.78 4.14
C SER A 178 4.74 12.24 5.11
N THR A 179 4.71 10.92 5.29
CA THR A 179 3.78 10.23 6.18
C THR A 179 4.49 9.18 7.02
N THR A 180 4.07 9.00 8.26
CA THR A 180 4.25 7.73 8.99
C THR A 180 2.98 6.92 8.84
N PHE A 181 3.06 5.60 9.04
CA PHE A 181 1.87 4.78 9.13
C PHE A 181 1.77 4.11 10.50
N GLY A 182 0.54 3.74 10.88
CA GLY A 182 0.27 3.06 12.13
C GLY A 182 -0.80 1.98 11.99
N LEU A 183 -0.71 1.01 12.90
CA LEU A 183 -1.71 -0.01 13.17
C LEU A 183 -2.06 0.10 14.65
N GLN A 184 -3.34 0.09 14.96
CA GLN A 184 -3.82 0.25 16.33
C GLN A 184 -4.96 -0.72 16.57
N ASP A 185 -4.86 -1.47 17.67
CA ASP A 185 -5.93 -2.33 18.13
C ASP A 185 -7.10 -1.52 18.71
N GLY A 186 -8.29 -2.07 18.55
CA GLY A 186 -9.52 -1.56 19.14
C GLY A 186 -10.20 -2.56 20.08
N GLY A 187 -9.57 -3.71 20.35
CA GLY A 187 -9.91 -4.65 21.41
C GLY A 187 -9.49 -4.14 22.80
N ASN A 188 -9.84 -4.89 23.84
CA ASN A 188 -9.47 -4.60 25.24
C ASN A 188 -9.42 -5.89 26.08
N ASP A 189 -9.07 -7.03 25.49
CA ASP A 189 -9.21 -8.35 26.12
C ASP A 189 -7.98 -9.26 25.97
N ASN A 190 -6.83 -8.69 25.61
CA ASN A 190 -5.54 -9.35 25.40
C ASN A 190 -5.59 -10.37 24.25
N ILE A 191 -6.56 -10.20 23.34
CA ILE A 191 -6.82 -11.13 22.26
C ILE A 191 -7.18 -10.36 21.00
N GLY A 192 -6.19 -10.20 20.12
CA GLY A 192 -6.31 -9.25 19.03
C GLY A 192 -6.51 -9.89 17.67
N VAL A 193 -6.68 -8.98 16.72
CA VAL A 193 -6.48 -9.25 15.30
C VAL A 193 -5.04 -9.72 15.09
N VAL A 194 -4.86 -10.78 14.29
CA VAL A 194 -3.53 -11.23 13.89
C VAL A 194 -3.19 -10.61 12.54
N ILE A 195 -2.03 -9.97 12.42
CA ILE A 195 -1.55 -9.35 11.18
C ILE A 195 -0.29 -10.01 10.67
N ASP A 196 -0.10 -9.96 9.35
CA ASP A 196 1.07 -10.50 8.66
C ASP A 196 1.34 -9.76 7.34
N ASN A 197 2.53 -9.93 6.76
CA ASN A 197 2.93 -9.41 5.45
C ASN A 197 2.71 -7.90 5.28
N LEU A 198 3.14 -7.10 6.27
CA LEU A 198 2.99 -5.65 6.25
C LEU A 198 3.92 -5.00 5.22
N GLN A 199 3.37 -4.12 4.38
CA GLN A 199 4.13 -3.45 3.32
C GLN A 199 3.63 -2.03 3.08
N LEU A 200 4.56 -1.10 2.85
CA LEU A 200 4.26 0.22 2.31
C LEU A 200 4.86 0.36 0.92
N SER A 201 4.04 0.76 -0.04
CA SER A 201 4.48 1.13 -1.39
C SER A 201 4.16 2.58 -1.71
N VAL A 202 5.05 3.20 -2.49
CA VAL A 202 4.91 4.59 -2.98
C VAL A 202 5.29 4.62 -4.45
N GLY A 203 4.43 5.22 -5.27
CA GLY A 203 4.82 5.72 -6.58
C GLY A 203 3.65 6.13 -7.47
N ALA A 204 3.98 6.80 -8.55
CA ALA A 204 2.99 7.41 -9.44
C ALA A 204 2.00 6.39 -9.99
N VAL A 205 0.71 6.74 -9.93
CA VAL A 205 -0.32 6.02 -10.70
C VAL A 205 -0.33 6.63 -12.10
N PRO A 206 -0.12 5.86 -13.18
CA PRO A 206 -0.23 6.39 -14.54
C PRO A 206 -1.62 6.97 -14.77
N GLU A 207 -1.73 8.29 -14.69
CA GLU A 207 -3.01 8.96 -14.79
C GLU A 207 -3.62 8.79 -16.19
N PRO A 208 -4.96 8.91 -16.34
CA PRO A 208 -5.65 8.91 -17.63
C PRO A 208 -5.05 9.90 -18.65
N ALA A 209 -4.42 10.98 -18.21
CA ALA A 209 -3.71 11.92 -19.09
C ALA A 209 -2.54 11.26 -19.83
N THR A 210 -1.85 10.31 -19.21
CA THR A 210 -0.77 9.53 -19.86
C THR A 210 -1.34 8.70 -21.01
N TRP A 211 -2.52 8.10 -20.80
CA TRP A 211 -3.24 7.38 -21.85
C TRP A 211 -3.70 8.31 -22.96
N ALA A 212 -4.25 9.48 -22.62
CA ALA A 212 -4.65 10.48 -23.61
C ALA A 212 -3.45 10.99 -24.44
N MET A 213 -2.30 11.23 -23.82
CA MET A 213 -1.07 11.63 -24.50
C MET A 213 -0.48 10.51 -25.36
N MET A 214 -0.55 9.26 -24.91
CA MET A 214 -0.18 8.10 -25.73
C MET A 214 -1.09 7.94 -26.94
N ILE A 215 -2.41 8.03 -26.75
CA ILE A 215 -3.40 7.97 -27.84
C ILE A 215 -3.19 9.15 -28.81
N ALA A 216 -2.99 10.36 -28.30
CA ALA A 216 -2.72 11.53 -29.11
C ALA A 216 -1.40 11.37 -29.89
N GLY A 217 -0.33 10.91 -29.23
CA GLY A 217 0.96 10.64 -29.84
C GLY A 217 0.86 9.61 -30.97
N PHE A 218 0.18 8.48 -30.73
CA PHE A 218 -0.06 7.47 -31.76
C PHE A 218 -0.98 7.97 -32.88
N GLY A 219 -1.99 8.78 -32.55
CA GLY A 219 -2.87 9.42 -33.53
C GLY A 219 -2.10 10.33 -34.49
N LEU A 220 -1.20 11.16 -33.96
CA LEU A 220 -0.33 12.02 -34.74
C LEU A 220 0.66 11.23 -35.61
N ALA A 221 1.28 10.18 -35.05
CA ALA A 221 2.20 9.31 -35.80
C ALA A 221 1.49 8.58 -36.95
N GLY A 222 0.29 8.03 -36.69
CA GLY A 222 -0.55 7.40 -37.71
C GLY A 222 -0.99 8.38 -38.81
N MET A 223 -1.36 9.60 -38.44
CA MET A 223 -1.70 10.66 -39.41
C MET A 223 -0.51 11.05 -40.29
N ALA A 224 0.69 11.18 -39.71
CA ALA A 224 1.91 11.46 -40.44
C ALA A 224 2.27 10.32 -41.42
N ALA A 225 2.10 9.05 -41.00
CA ALA A 225 2.32 7.89 -41.86
C ALA A 225 1.34 7.85 -43.04
N ARG A 226 0.05 8.13 -42.80
CA ARG A 226 -1.00 8.15 -43.84
C ARG A 226 -0.72 9.19 -44.94
N ARG A 227 -0.11 10.32 -44.60
CA ARG A 227 0.25 11.36 -45.59
C ARG A 227 1.35 10.95 -46.57
N ARG A 228 2.15 9.91 -46.25
CA ARG A 228 3.27 9.47 -47.11
C ARG A 228 2.85 8.44 -48.16
N SER A 229 1.69 7.81 -48.02
CA SER A 229 1.22 6.74 -48.93
C SER A 229 0.50 7.24 -50.19
N ALA A 230 0.37 8.55 -50.40
CA ALA A 230 -0.17 9.11 -51.64
C ALA A 230 0.87 9.02 -52.77
N SER A 231 1.16 7.80 -53.22
CA SER A 231 1.96 7.53 -54.40
C SER A 231 1.16 7.98 -55.63
N ARG A 232 1.64 9.02 -56.30
CA ARG A 232 1.05 9.50 -57.55
C ARG A 232 1.24 8.42 -58.63
N VAL A 233 0.17 7.71 -58.97
CA VAL A 233 0.15 6.81 -60.14
C VAL A 233 0.24 7.71 -61.38
N VAL A 234 1.39 7.67 -62.06
CA VAL A 234 1.56 8.30 -63.37
C VAL A 234 1.16 7.26 -64.41
N TYR A 235 0.04 7.47 -65.09
CA TYR A 235 -0.33 6.68 -66.26
C TYR A 235 0.53 7.12 -67.45
N ALA A 236 1.06 6.12 -68.18
CA ALA A 236 1.78 6.26 -69.44
C ALA A 236 0.84 6.13 -70.63
#